data_AF-A0A137RM24-F1
#
_entry.id   AF-A0A137RM24-F1
#
_cell.length_a   1.000
_cell.length_b   1.000
_cell.length_c   1.000
_cell.angle_alpha   90.00
_cell.angle_beta   90.00
_cell.angle_gamma   90.00
#
_symmetry.space_group_name_H-M   'P 1'
#
loop_
_entity.id
_entity.type
_entity.pdbx_description
1 polymer ?
#
loop_
_entity_poly.entity_id
_entity_poly.type
_entity_poly.pdbx_seq_one_letter_code
_entity_poly.pdbx_strand_id
1 'polypeptide(L)'
;MKSKKTQLKHLRKSARDSLVTLQPARDNSKKFRASFLYFEGYLDLFTTIESLLNVCILATQGDGFCPPHIKEHERDIRKTLELAAKLLPFEEGEFLDKAYVAFIKNG
;
A
#
# COMPACT_ATOMS: atom_id res chain seq x y z
N MET A 1 5.02 -34.47 -7.77
CA MET A 1 5.54 -33.10 -8.00
C MET A 1 4.67 -32.39 -9.03
N LYS A 2 4.09 -31.23 -8.72
CA LYS A 2 3.40 -30.41 -9.74
C LYS A 2 4.46 -29.83 -10.69
N SER A 3 4.22 -29.91 -12.00
CA SER A 3 5.09 -29.32 -13.02
C SER A 3 5.21 -27.80 -12.82
N LYS A 4 6.41 -27.24 -13.02
CA LYS A 4 6.67 -25.78 -12.99
C LYS A 4 5.67 -24.98 -13.83
N LYS A 5 5.17 -25.56 -14.93
CA LYS A 5 4.16 -24.99 -15.83
C LYS A 5 2.80 -24.80 -15.14
N THR A 6 2.44 -25.71 -14.24
CA THR A 6 1.17 -25.68 -13.49
C THR A 6 1.23 -24.66 -12.35
N GLN A 7 2.39 -24.55 -11.68
CA GLN A 7 2.60 -23.54 -10.63
C GLN A 7 2.54 -22.11 -11.20
N LEU A 8 3.18 -21.87 -12.35
CA LEU A 8 3.16 -20.56 -13.02
C LEU A 8 1.74 -20.15 -13.45
N LYS A 9 0.92 -21.09 -13.94
CA LYS A 9 -0.48 -20.83 -14.28
C LYS A 9 -1.31 -20.43 -13.05
N HIS A 10 -1.11 -21.11 -11.92
CA HIS A 10 -1.79 -20.76 -10.67
C HIS A 10 -1.37 -19.39 -10.15
N LEU A 11 -0.07 -19.09 -10.17
CA LEU A 11 0.45 -17.79 -9.74
C LEU A 11 -0.09 -16.64 -10.60
N ARG A 12 -0.15 -16.81 -11.92
CA ARG A 12 -0.75 -15.80 -12.84
C ARG A 12 -2.24 -15.59 -12.62
N LYS A 13 -2.96 -16.60 -12.14
CA LYS A 13 -4.36 -16.46 -11.77
C LYS A 13 -4.45 -15.67 -10.46
N SER A 14 -3.72 -16.10 -9.44
CA SER A 14 -3.67 -15.41 -8.13
C SER A 14 -3.23 -13.95 -8.23
N ALA A 15 -2.23 -13.64 -9.07
CA ALA A 15 -1.77 -12.27 -9.26
C ALA A 15 -2.85 -11.36 -9.86
N ARG A 16 -3.69 -11.87 -10.77
CA ARG A 16 -4.77 -11.06 -11.35
C ARG A 16 -5.88 -10.75 -10.36
N ASP A 17 -6.11 -11.65 -9.42
CA ASP A 17 -7.19 -11.51 -8.43
C ASP A 17 -6.73 -10.68 -7.20
N SER A 18 -5.41 -10.61 -6.93
CA SER A 18 -4.85 -10.00 -5.71
C SER A 18 -4.05 -8.70 -5.93
N LEU A 19 -3.69 -8.33 -7.16
CA LEU A 19 -3.00 -7.06 -7.46
C LEU A 19 -4.01 -5.95 -7.82
N VAL A 20 -4.83 -5.54 -6.87
CA VAL A 20 -5.98 -4.64 -7.11
C VAL A 20 -5.75 -3.21 -6.61
N THR A 21 -4.83 -3.02 -5.67
CA THR A 21 -4.53 -1.74 -5.01
C THR A 21 -3.74 -0.82 -5.94
N LEU A 22 -2.79 -1.37 -6.68
CA LEU A 22 -1.90 -0.64 -7.58
C LEU A 22 -2.24 -0.91 -9.06
N GLN A 23 -3.17 -0.13 -9.63
CA GLN A 23 -3.58 -0.32 -11.03
C GLN A 23 -2.74 0.52 -11.99
N PRO A 24 -2.34 0.04 -13.18
CA PRO A 24 -1.72 0.89 -14.18
C PRO A 24 -2.60 2.12 -14.45
N ALA A 25 -1.98 3.31 -14.47
CA ALA A 25 -2.65 4.52 -14.89
C ALA A 25 -3.14 4.32 -16.34
N ARG A 26 -4.33 4.86 -16.65
CA ARG A 26 -4.92 4.73 -17.99
C ARG A 26 -4.20 5.57 -19.05
N ASP A 27 -3.23 6.38 -18.64
CA ASP A 27 -2.36 7.16 -19.51
C ASP A 27 -1.02 6.43 -19.77
N ASN A 28 -0.28 6.87 -20.80
CA ASN A 28 1.01 6.28 -21.15
C ASN A 28 2.14 6.63 -20.15
N SER A 29 1.82 7.05 -18.92
CA SER A 29 2.79 7.59 -17.97
C SER A 29 3.66 6.54 -17.27
N LYS A 30 3.43 5.24 -17.50
CA LYS A 30 4.03 4.13 -16.72
C LYS A 30 3.79 4.22 -15.20
N LYS A 31 2.83 5.03 -14.75
CA LYS A 31 2.47 5.19 -13.33
C LYS A 31 1.35 4.25 -12.93
N PHE A 32 1.10 4.16 -11.64
CA PHE A 32 -0.02 3.41 -11.10
C PHE A 32 -0.96 4.29 -10.27
N ARG A 33 -2.24 3.89 -10.17
CA ARG A 33 -3.32 4.60 -9.49
C ARG A 33 -3.95 3.76 -8.39
N ALA A 34 -4.21 4.41 -7.26
CA ALA A 34 -5.17 3.97 -6.25
C ALA A 34 -6.29 5.03 -6.24
N SER A 35 -7.29 4.84 -7.12
CA SER A 35 -8.51 5.65 -7.38
C SER A 35 -8.42 7.19 -7.54
N PHE A 36 -7.55 7.92 -6.85
CA PHE A 36 -7.29 9.37 -7.02
C PHE A 36 -5.82 9.78 -6.78
N LEU A 37 -5.01 8.87 -6.23
CA LEU A 37 -3.60 9.09 -5.91
C LEU A 37 -2.70 8.37 -6.92
N TYR A 38 -1.61 9.03 -7.32
CA TYR A 38 -0.63 8.53 -8.27
C TYR A 38 0.68 8.27 -7.54
N PHE A 39 1.25 7.09 -7.76
CA PHE A 39 2.54 6.70 -7.19
C PHE A 39 3.50 6.24 -8.30
N GLU A 40 4.79 6.51 -8.10
CA GLU A 40 5.84 6.02 -9.00
C GLU A 40 6.09 4.52 -8.84
N GLY A 41 5.82 3.97 -7.65
CA GLY A 41 5.94 2.54 -7.35
C GLY A 41 5.75 2.25 -5.86
N TYR A 42 6.04 1.02 -5.43
CA TYR A 42 5.88 0.61 -4.03
C TYR A 42 6.73 1.41 -3.05
N LEU A 43 7.94 1.83 -3.45
CA LEU A 43 8.79 2.65 -2.58
C LEU A 43 8.13 3.99 -2.25
N ASP A 44 7.55 4.64 -3.26
CA ASP A 44 6.82 5.91 -3.13
C ASP A 44 5.52 5.73 -2.30
N LEU A 45 4.79 4.63 -2.54
CA LEU A 45 3.64 4.24 -1.72
C LEU A 45 4.03 4.07 -0.24
N PHE A 46 5.07 3.31 0.05
CA PHE A 46 5.52 3.05 1.42
C PHE A 46 6.06 4.31 2.10
N THR A 47 6.81 5.14 1.37
CA THR A 47 7.30 6.43 1.87
C THR A 47 6.14 7.37 2.19
N THR A 48 5.07 7.33 1.38
CA THR A 48 3.84 8.10 1.64
C THR A 48 3.13 7.60 2.89
N ILE A 49 2.94 6.28 3.04
CA ILE A 49 2.33 5.68 4.23
C ILE A 49 3.15 6.04 5.49
N GLU A 50 4.47 5.88 5.42
CA GLU A 50 5.38 6.25 6.51
C GLU A 50 5.24 7.73 6.88
N SER A 51 5.19 8.62 5.89
CA SER A 51 5.00 10.05 6.11
C SER A 51 3.68 10.36 6.82
N LEU A 52 2.57 9.74 6.41
CA LEU A 52 1.26 9.90 7.05
C LEU A 52 1.28 9.43 8.51
N LEU A 53 1.94 8.30 8.78
CA LEU A 53 2.12 7.78 10.14
C LEU A 53 2.97 8.71 11.00
N ASN A 54 4.11 9.16 10.47
CA ASN A 54 5.04 10.04 11.19
C ASN A 54 4.38 11.39 11.54
N VAL A 55 3.59 11.97 10.65
CA VAL A 55 2.81 13.19 10.95
C VAL A 55 1.84 12.95 12.10
N CYS A 56 1.13 11.81 12.14
CA CYS A 56 0.24 11.47 13.24
C CYS A 56 1.00 11.24 14.56
N ILE A 57 2.16 10.58 14.51
CA ILE A 57 3.03 10.37 15.67
C ILE A 57 3.50 11.73 16.23
N LEU A 58 4.00 12.62 15.38
CA LEU A 58 4.43 13.96 15.80
C LEU A 58 3.27 14.78 16.38
N ALA A 59 2.08 14.72 15.74
CA ALA A 59 0.89 15.41 16.23
C ALA A 59 0.41 14.89 17.60
N THR A 60 0.67 13.61 17.92
CA THR A 60 0.29 12.99 19.20
C THR A 60 1.35 13.13 20.29
N GLN A 61 2.63 13.25 19.92
CA GLN A 61 3.75 13.42 20.87
C GLN A 61 3.84 14.83 21.46
N GLY A 62 3.14 15.80 20.86
CA GLY A 62 2.97 17.13 21.43
C GLY A 62 4.18 18.03 21.23
N ASP A 63 4.12 18.84 20.18
CA ASP A 63 4.69 20.18 20.21
C ASP A 63 3.58 21.17 19.90
N GLY A 64 3.34 22.09 20.84
CA GLY A 64 2.04 22.70 21.16
C GLY A 64 1.47 23.70 20.15
N PHE A 65 1.84 23.64 18.87
CA PHE A 65 1.27 24.51 17.85
C PHE A 65 0.05 23.86 17.20
N CYS A 66 -1.11 24.07 17.83
CA CYS A 66 -2.40 23.88 17.17
C CYS A 66 -2.84 25.25 16.64
N PRO A 67 -2.87 25.47 15.31
CA PRO A 67 -3.42 26.71 14.76
C PRO A 67 -4.83 26.94 15.30
N PRO A 68 -5.24 28.18 15.64
CA PRO A 68 -6.53 28.46 16.27
C PRO A 68 -7.76 28.07 15.41
N HIS A 69 -7.56 27.77 14.12
CA HIS A 69 -8.60 27.27 13.22
C HIS A 69 -8.75 25.74 13.24
N ILE A 70 -7.79 24.99 13.79
CA ILE A 70 -7.86 23.54 13.96
C ILE A 70 -8.53 23.24 15.30
N LYS A 71 -9.84 22.98 15.25
CA LYS A 71 -10.66 22.76 16.45
C LYS A 71 -10.72 21.30 16.90
N GLU A 72 -10.41 20.36 16.01
CA GLU A 72 -10.57 18.91 16.23
C GLU A 72 -9.36 18.14 15.68
N HIS A 73 -8.17 18.42 16.21
CA HIS A 73 -6.92 17.78 15.79
C HIS A 73 -6.99 16.24 15.85
N GLU A 74 -7.69 15.67 16.85
CA GLU A 74 -7.94 14.22 16.94
C GLU A 74 -8.70 13.66 15.73
N ARG A 75 -9.66 14.41 15.19
CA ARG A 75 -10.42 14.02 14.00
C ARG A 75 -9.51 14.03 12.77
N ASP A 76 -8.62 14.99 12.68
CA ASP A 76 -7.70 15.11 11.56
C ASP A 76 -6.63 14.00 11.61
N ILE A 77 -6.11 13.67 12.79
CA ILE A 77 -5.26 12.48 13.03
C ILE A 77 -5.99 11.20 12.60
N ARG A 78 -7.25 11.02 13.03
CA ARG A 78 -8.05 9.84 12.65
C ARG A 78 -8.22 9.72 11.14
N LYS A 79 -8.57 10.81 10.45
CA LYS A 79 -8.74 10.81 8.98
C LYS A 79 -7.44 10.45 8.26
N THR A 80 -6.30 10.96 8.74
CA THR A 80 -4.98 10.64 8.18
C THR A 80 -4.63 9.17 8.39
N LEU A 81 -4.89 8.61 9.57
CA LEU A 81 -4.71 7.18 9.84
C LEU A 81 -5.63 6.30 8.99
N GLU A 82 -6.89 6.70 8.78
CA GLU A 82 -7.81 5.99 7.88
C GLU A 82 -7.31 5.98 6.43
N LEU A 83 -6.71 7.08 5.97
CA LEU A 83 -6.08 7.15 4.65
C LEU A 83 -4.87 6.22 4.57
N ALA A 84 -3.97 6.26 5.56
CA ALA A 84 -2.81 5.38 5.63
C ALA A 84 -3.23 3.90 5.60
N ALA A 85 -4.28 3.54 6.37
CA ALA A 85 -4.82 2.19 6.40
C ALA A 85 -5.37 1.73 5.03
N LYS A 86 -6.05 2.63 4.30
CA LYS A 86 -6.58 2.33 2.95
C LYS A 86 -5.49 2.18 1.88
N LEU A 87 -4.30 2.72 2.13
CA LEU A 87 -3.16 2.61 1.22
C LEU A 87 -2.34 1.33 1.43
N LEU A 88 -2.54 0.62 2.54
CA LEU A 88 -1.82 -0.63 2.82
C LEU A 88 -2.23 -1.71 1.82
N PRO A 89 -1.28 -2.24 1.02
CA PRO A 89 -1.57 -3.21 -0.03
C PRO A 89 -1.57 -4.64 0.54
N PHE A 90 -2.56 -4.95 1.39
CA PHE A 90 -2.61 -6.23 2.13
C PHE A 90 -2.74 -7.43 1.19
N GLU A 91 -3.59 -7.36 0.18
CA GLU A 91 -3.78 -8.40 -0.83
C GLU A 91 -2.49 -8.68 -1.60
N GLU A 92 -1.72 -7.63 -1.90
CA GLU A 92 -0.41 -7.77 -2.51
C GLU A 92 0.63 -8.35 -1.55
N GLY A 93 0.58 -8.00 -0.25
CA GLY A 93 1.37 -8.63 0.80
C GLY A 93 1.15 -10.14 0.88
N GLU A 94 -0.11 -10.58 0.89
CA GLU A 94 -0.43 -12.02 0.86
C GLU A 94 0.11 -12.71 -0.40
N PHE A 95 0.05 -12.04 -1.54
CA PHE A 95 0.60 -12.56 -2.77
C PHE A 95 2.13 -12.72 -2.67
N LEU A 96 2.82 -11.72 -2.10
CA LEU A 96 4.26 -11.76 -1.90
C LEU A 96 4.67 -12.93 -0.99
N ASP A 97 3.93 -13.20 0.10
CA ASP A 97 4.18 -14.36 0.96
C ASP A 97 4.02 -15.69 0.20
N LYS A 98 2.93 -15.83 -0.57
CA LYS A 98 2.68 -17.02 -1.40
C LYS A 98 3.77 -17.19 -2.46
N ALA A 99 4.21 -16.10 -3.08
CA ALA A 99 5.29 -16.10 -4.07
C ALA A 99 6.63 -16.50 -3.43
N TYR A 100 6.98 -15.93 -2.28
CA TYR A 100 8.20 -16.26 -1.56
C TYR A 100 8.27 -17.76 -1.22
N VAL A 101 7.18 -18.34 -0.70
CA VAL A 101 7.10 -19.79 -0.44
C VAL A 101 7.25 -20.60 -1.73
N ALA A 102 6.64 -20.16 -2.82
CA ALA A 102 6.70 -20.87 -4.10
C ALA A 102 8.10 -20.84 -4.74
N PHE A 103 8.85 -19.74 -4.61
CA PHE A 103 10.12 -19.54 -5.30
C PHE A 103 11.37 -19.77 -4.46
N ILE A 104 11.34 -19.42 -3.17
CA ILE A 104 12.53 -19.46 -2.30
C ILE A 104 12.51 -20.70 -1.40
N LYS A 105 11.33 -21.15 -0.95
CA LYS A 105 11.22 -22.27 0.01
C LYS A 105 11.19 -23.66 -0.67
N ASN A 106 11.02 -23.72 -1.99
CA ASN A 106 10.92 -24.95 -2.78
C ASN A 106 11.96 -25.04 -3.92
N GLY A 107 12.95 -24.15 -3.94
CA GLY A 107 14.11 -24.18 -4.84
C GLY A 107 15.35 -24.67 -4.09
#